data_AF-A0A8J2QHH8-F1
#
_entry.id   AF-A0A8J2QHH8-F1
#
_cell.length_a   1.000
_cell.length_b   1.000
_cell.length_c   1.000
_cell.angle_alpha   90.00
_cell.angle_beta   90.00
_cell.angle_gamma   90.00
#
_symmetry.space_group_name_H-M   'P 1'
#
loop_
_entity.id
_entity.type
_entity.pdbx_description
1 polymer ?
#
loop_
_entity_poly.entity_id
_entity_poly.type
_entity_poly.pdbx_seq_one_letter_code
_entity_poly.pdbx_strand_id
1 'polypeptide(L)'
;MGRTQRYRKHDKLDKFHTCNNENDLILLNSWLKKHGVQYSKKLVLAVFKDTGRGLLTKKKITAGEELLNLPLNLTINNCTDLMKQYVVILEKFIKC
;
A
#
# COMPACT_ATOMS: atom_id res chain seq x y z
N MET A 1 -52.40 1.36 -18.16
CA MET A 1 -51.70 1.48 -16.85
C MET A 1 -50.21 1.54 -17.11
N GLY A 2 -49.60 2.71 -16.90
CA GLY A 2 -48.22 2.99 -17.31
C GLY A 2 -47.19 2.42 -16.33
N ARG A 3 -46.23 1.65 -16.85
CA ARG A 3 -45.04 1.24 -16.11
C ARG A 3 -44.07 2.42 -16.03
N THR A 4 -44.06 3.15 -14.91
CA THR A 4 -43.05 4.16 -14.64
C THR A 4 -41.71 3.47 -14.40
N GLN A 5 -40.78 3.54 -15.36
CA GLN A 5 -39.39 3.13 -15.13
C GLN A 5 -38.74 4.13 -14.15
N ARG A 6 -38.38 3.66 -12.96
CA ARG A 6 -37.53 4.43 -12.04
C ARG A 6 -36.08 4.29 -12.48
N TYR A 7 -35.55 5.34 -13.09
CA TYR A 7 -34.11 5.49 -13.28
C TYR A 7 -33.44 5.72 -11.92
N ARG A 8 -32.73 4.72 -11.40
CA ARG A 8 -31.79 4.93 -10.30
C ARG A 8 -30.57 5.64 -10.88
N LYS A 9 -30.39 6.91 -10.54
CA LYS A 9 -29.09 7.58 -10.71
C LYS A 9 -28.09 6.80 -9.85
N HIS A 10 -27.30 5.95 -10.48
CA HIS A 10 -26.10 5.42 -9.86
C HIS A 10 -25.13 6.59 -9.77
N ASP A 11 -24.96 7.11 -8.56
CA ASP A 11 -23.87 8.03 -8.27
C ASP A 11 -22.57 7.38 -8.73
N LYS A 12 -21.77 8.07 -9.55
CA LYS A 12 -20.49 7.54 -10.02
C LYS A 12 -19.57 7.42 -8.80
N LEU A 13 -19.50 6.22 -8.27
CA LEU A 13 -18.70 5.81 -7.11
C LEU A 13 -17.19 5.78 -7.41
N ASP A 14 -16.67 6.69 -8.23
CA ASP A 14 -15.22 6.83 -8.40
C ASP A 14 -14.66 7.60 -7.18
N LYS A 15 -14.69 6.90 -6.05
CA LYS A 15 -14.19 7.33 -4.74
C LYS A 15 -12.71 6.99 -4.55
N PHE A 16 -12.11 6.26 -5.50
CA PHE A 16 -10.73 5.82 -5.45
C PHE A 16 -10.08 5.77 -6.83
N HIS A 17 -8.75 5.79 -6.86
CA HIS A 17 -7.95 5.44 -8.03
C HIS A 17 -6.83 4.47 -7.64
N THR A 18 -6.41 3.62 -8.58
CA THR A 18 -5.33 2.65 -8.33
C THR A 18 -3.95 3.25 -8.58
N CYS A 19 -3.00 2.97 -7.71
CA CYS A 19 -1.65 3.57 -7.76
C CYS A 19 -0.63 2.71 -8.51
N ASN A 20 -1.06 1.94 -9.52
CA ASN A 20 -0.18 0.98 -10.20
C ASN A 20 1.00 1.64 -10.94
N ASN A 21 0.91 2.94 -11.21
CA ASN A 21 1.87 3.69 -12.02
C ASN A 21 2.75 4.63 -11.17
N GLU A 22 2.59 4.68 -9.85
CA GLU A 22 3.44 5.50 -8.99
C GLU A 22 4.83 4.84 -8.85
N ASN A 23 5.88 5.53 -9.32
CA ASN A 23 7.26 5.03 -9.31
C ASN A 23 7.73 4.60 -7.93
N ASP A 24 7.42 5.38 -6.89
CA ASP A 24 7.81 5.07 -5.51
C ASP A 24 7.19 3.75 -5.02
N LEU A 25 5.94 3.47 -5.40
CA LEU A 25 5.26 2.23 -5.05
C LEU A 25 5.78 1.05 -5.86
N ILE A 26 6.15 1.28 -7.12
CA ILE A 26 6.80 0.25 -7.95
C ILE A 26 8.15 -0.13 -7.33
N LEU A 27 8.95 0.86 -6.94
CA LEU A 27 10.24 0.65 -6.28
C LEU A 27 10.07 -0.07 -4.94
N LEU A 28 9.16 0.38 -4.09
CA LEU A 28 8.85 -0.24 -2.81
C LEU A 28 8.42 -1.70 -2.99
N ASN A 29 7.45 -1.97 -3.88
CA ASN A 29 6.97 -3.32 -4.14
C ASN A 29 8.07 -4.23 -4.71
N SER A 30 8.96 -3.69 -5.55
CA SER A 30 10.09 -4.43 -6.09
C SER A 30 11.09 -4.78 -4.99
N TRP A 31 11.38 -3.84 -4.10
CA TRP A 31 12.24 -4.04 -2.95
C TRP A 31 11.65 -5.07 -1.96
N LEU A 32 10.37 -4.94 -1.60
CA LEU A 32 9.70 -5.87 -0.70
C LEU A 32 9.70 -7.31 -1.25
N LYS A 33 9.41 -7.48 -2.55
CA LYS A 33 9.51 -8.80 -3.21
C LYS A 33 10.91 -9.39 -3.15
N LYS A 34 11.93 -8.57 -3.40
CA LYS A 34 13.35 -9.00 -3.32
C LYS A 34 13.70 -9.50 -1.92
N HIS A 35 13.09 -8.92 -0.89
CA HIS A 35 13.30 -9.30 0.50
C HIS A 35 12.33 -10.38 1.02
N GLY A 36 11.60 -11.06 0.13
CA GLY A 36 10.78 -12.23 0.47
C GLY A 36 9.37 -11.92 0.96
N VAL A 37 8.90 -10.66 0.85
CA VAL A 37 7.51 -10.32 1.16
C VAL A 37 6.59 -10.92 0.11
N GLN A 38 5.57 -11.62 0.59
CA GLN A 38 4.52 -12.19 -0.24
C GLN A 38 3.19 -11.54 0.10
N TYR A 39 2.45 -11.13 -0.92
CA TYR A 39 1.13 -10.54 -0.75
C TYR A 39 0.16 -11.12 -1.78
N SER A 40 -1.12 -11.16 -1.40
CA SER A 40 -2.16 -11.69 -2.26
C SER A 40 -2.31 -10.88 -3.54
N LYS A 41 -2.28 -11.54 -4.70
CA LYS A 41 -2.54 -10.93 -6.01
C LYS A 41 -3.97 -10.37 -6.15
N LYS A 42 -4.84 -10.65 -5.16
CA LYS A 42 -6.20 -10.10 -5.06
C LYS A 42 -6.20 -8.67 -4.56
N LEU A 43 -5.10 -8.19 -3.96
CA LEU A 43 -4.97 -6.86 -3.39
C LEU A 43 -4.25 -5.91 -4.35
N VAL A 44 -4.68 -4.66 -4.35
CA VAL A 44 -4.08 -3.57 -5.12
C VAL A 44 -4.05 -2.30 -4.28
N LEU A 45 -2.97 -1.53 -4.40
CA LEU A 45 -2.85 -0.23 -3.75
C LEU A 45 -3.76 0.79 -4.43
N ALA A 46 -4.53 1.51 -3.63
CA ALA A 46 -5.44 2.54 -4.09
C ALA A 46 -5.38 3.76 -3.18
N VAL A 47 -5.71 4.92 -3.73
CA VAL A 47 -5.93 6.14 -2.96
C VAL A 47 -7.42 6.43 -2.97
N PHE A 48 -7.99 6.48 -1.76
CA PHE A 48 -9.37 6.81 -1.47
C PHE A 48 -9.48 8.30 -1.12
N LYS A 49 -10.56 8.96 -1.54
CA LYS A 49 -10.77 10.40 -1.32
C LYS A 49 -10.86 10.79 0.16
N ASP A 50 -11.31 9.87 1.00
CA ASP A 50 -11.58 10.08 2.42
C ASP A 50 -10.39 9.72 3.32
N THR A 51 -9.75 8.57 3.07
CA THR A 51 -8.69 8.01 3.93
C THR A 51 -7.28 8.13 3.34
N GLY A 52 -7.15 8.53 2.07
CA GLY A 52 -5.87 8.57 1.37
C GLY A 52 -5.43 7.17 0.93
N ARG A 53 -4.15 6.82 1.13
CA ARG A 53 -3.57 5.56 0.64
C ARG A 53 -4.11 4.35 1.42
N GLY A 54 -4.49 3.29 0.71
CA GLY A 54 -4.97 2.04 1.28
C GLY A 54 -4.90 0.86 0.31
N LEU A 55 -5.56 -0.24 0.69
CA LEU A 55 -5.64 -1.48 -0.08
C LEU A 55 -7.07 -1.73 -0.57
N LEU A 56 -7.18 -2.12 -1.84
CA LEU A 56 -8.42 -2.49 -2.51
C LEU A 56 -8.37 -3.96 -2.93
N THR A 57 -9.48 -4.66 -2.76
CA THR A 57 -9.64 -6.05 -3.23
C THR A 57 -10.19 -6.08 -4.65
N LYS A 58 -9.45 -6.64 -5.62
CA LYS A 58 -9.93 -6.90 -6.99
C LYS A 58 -10.73 -8.20 -7.11
N LYS A 59 -10.56 -9.12 -6.16
CA LYS A 59 -11.23 -10.43 -6.13
C LYS A 59 -11.76 -10.68 -4.73
N LYS A 60 -12.75 -11.56 -4.62
CA LYS A 60 -13.34 -11.98 -3.34
C LYS A 60 -12.26 -12.64 -2.46
N ILE A 61 -12.23 -12.23 -1.19
CA ILE A 61 -11.40 -12.79 -0.13
C ILE A 61 -12.30 -13.59 0.80
N THR A 62 -11.82 -14.73 1.28
CA THR A 62 -12.51 -15.55 2.30
C THR A 62 -11.92 -15.30 3.68
N ALA A 63 -12.73 -15.48 4.73
CA ALA A 63 -12.22 -15.41 6.10
C ALA A 63 -11.14 -16.48 6.33
N GLY A 64 -10.05 -16.11 7.00
CA GLY A 64 -8.89 -16.98 7.22
C GLY A 64 -7.90 -17.07 6.04
N GLU A 65 -8.17 -16.40 4.91
CA GLU A 65 -7.20 -16.32 3.81
C GLU A 65 -6.01 -15.42 4.18
N GLU A 66 -4.78 -15.90 3.97
CA GLU A 66 -3.56 -15.12 4.17
C GLU A 66 -3.43 -14.02 3.10
N LEU A 67 -3.29 -12.78 3.54
CA LEU A 67 -3.25 -11.61 2.66
C LEU A 67 -1.84 -11.05 2.44
N LEU A 68 -1.01 -11.10 3.47
CA LEU A 68 0.33 -10.55 3.51
C LEU A 68 1.16 -11.37 4.49
N ASN A 69 2.37 -11.72 4.06
CA ASN A 69 3.40 -12.26 4.93
C ASN A 69 4.58 -11.29 4.94
N LEU A 70 4.85 -10.72 6.12
CA LEU A 70 5.92 -9.75 6.33
C LEU A 70 6.97 -10.34 7.29
N PRO A 71 8.17 -10.65 6.79
CA PRO A 71 9.30 -11.03 7.62
C PRO A 71 9.62 -9.96 8.69
N LEU A 72 9.86 -10.39 9.93
CA LEU A 72 10.14 -9.49 11.06
C LEU A 72 11.38 -8.61 10.83
N ASN A 73 12.39 -9.11 10.11
CA ASN A 73 13.60 -8.35 9.79
C ASN A 73 13.36 -7.14 8.85
N LEU A 74 12.18 -7.02 8.24
CA LEU A 74 11.79 -5.87 7.42
C LEU A 74 10.99 -4.82 8.21
N THR A 75 10.70 -5.10 9.47
CA THR A 75 10.06 -4.14 10.36
C THR A 75 11.09 -3.21 10.98
N ILE A 76 10.77 -1.92 11.00
CA ILE A 76 11.61 -0.91 11.64
C ILE A 76 11.19 -0.86 13.12
N ASN A 77 11.76 -1.75 13.94
CA ASN A 77 11.39 -1.85 15.36
C ASN A 77 12.12 -0.83 16.24
N ASN A 78 13.36 -0.48 15.90
CA ASN A 78 14.16 0.52 16.61
C ASN A 78 14.66 1.60 15.64
N CYS A 79 13.85 2.63 15.39
CA CYS A 79 14.28 3.81 14.64
C CYS A 79 15.52 4.48 15.26
N THR A 80 15.76 4.28 16.56
CA THR A 80 16.93 4.80 17.28
C THR A 80 18.26 4.26 16.74
N ASP A 81 18.35 2.97 16.36
CA ASP A 81 19.62 2.41 15.87
C ASP A 81 19.92 2.82 14.42
N LEU A 82 18.88 2.97 13.60
CA LEU A 82 18.99 3.59 12.27
C LEU A 82 19.37 5.07 12.38
N MET A 83 18.73 5.84 13.27
CA MET A 83 19.08 7.24 13.50
C MET A 83 20.53 7.40 14.01
N LYS A 84 21.02 6.50 14.89
CA LYS A 84 22.42 6.49 15.31
C LYS A 84 23.37 6.31 14.11
N GLN A 85 23.06 5.40 13.18
CA GLN A 85 23.88 5.23 11.97
C GLN A 85 23.92 6.50 11.13
N TYR A 86 22.79 7.18 10.93
CA TYR A 86 22.76 8.45 10.19
C TYR A 86 23.53 9.56 10.89
N VAL A 87 23.44 9.69 12.22
CA VAL A 87 24.22 10.68 12.98
C VAL A 87 25.72 10.41 12.86
N VAL A 88 26.16 9.15 12.97
CA VAL A 88 27.58 8.78 12.81
C VAL A 88 28.10 9.08 11.40
N ILE A 89 27.28 8.85 10.37
CA ILE A 89 27.63 9.19 8.98
C ILE A 89 27.72 10.71 8.83
N LEU A 90 26.77 11.48 9.34
CA LEU A 90 26.78 12.94 9.28
C LEU A 90 27.97 13.54 10.04
N GLU A 91 28.31 13.01 11.21
CA GLU A 91 29.49 13.46 11.96
C GLU A 91 30.80 13.22 11.21
N LYS A 92 30.92 12.10 10.49
CA LYS A 92 32.09 11.84 9.62
C LYS A 92 32.15 12.81 8.44
N PHE A 93 31.00 13.17 7.86
CA PHE A 93 30.93 14.12 6.76
C PHE A 93 31.20 15.57 7.18
N ILE A 94 30.80 15.98 8.38
CA ILE A 94 31.04 17.34 8.91
C ILE A 94 32.50 17.52 9.37
N LYS A 95 33.17 16.42 9.76
CA LYS A 95 34.59 16.44 10.17
C LYS A 95 35.58 16.28 9.00
N CYS A 96 35.11 16.13 7.76
CA CYS A 96 35.91 16.22 6.54
C CYS A 96 35.79 17.63 5.94
#